data_AF-A0A933E0Y4-F1
#
_entry.id   AF-A0A933E0Y4-F1
#
_cell.length_a   1.000
_cell.length_b   1.000
_cell.length_c   1.000
_cell.angle_alpha   90.00
_cell.angle_beta   90.00
_cell.angle_gamma   90.00
#
_symmetry.space_group_name_H-M   'P 1'
#
loop_
_entity.id
_entity.type
_entity.pdbx_description
1 polymer ?
#
loop_
_entity_poly.entity_id
_entity_poly.type
_entity_poly.pdbx_seq_one_letter_code
_entity_poly.pdbx_strand_id
1 'polypeptide(L)' 'MKFSKFPKSPVFPPGHKWQFEKRKDGYESDITALVRRMLEDEAIREDQRTAWERWRNDNTGLKKP' A
#
# COMPACT_ATOMS: atom_id res chain seq x y z
N MET A 1 19.17 5.20 18.44
CA MET A 1 17.99 4.79 17.65
C MET A 1 17.92 5.64 16.39
N LYS A 2 18.22 5.08 15.21
CA LYS A 2 18.03 5.78 13.93
C LYS A 2 16.69 5.36 13.33
N PHE A 3 15.62 6.09 13.65
CA PHE A 3 14.29 5.92 13.04
C PHE A 3 14.20 6.46 11.59
N SER A 4 15.32 6.92 10.99
CA SER A 4 15.31 7.67 9.73
C SER A 4 15.43 6.84 8.45
N LYS A 5 15.28 5.51 8.51
CA LYS A 5 15.51 4.65 7.34
C LYS A 5 14.24 4.24 6.58
N PHE A 6 13.06 4.71 7.00
CA PHE A 6 11.82 4.37 6.33
C PHE A 6 11.36 5.56 5.48
N PRO A 7 11.03 5.35 4.19
CA PRO A 7 10.36 6.37 3.41
C PRO A 7 9.06 6.75 4.13
N LYS A 8 8.76 8.05 4.16
CA LYS A 8 7.47 8.52 4.69
C LYS A 8 6.38 8.03 3.73
N SER A 9 5.27 7.55 4.28
CA SER A 9 4.12 7.17 3.48
C SER A 9 3.67 8.32 2.57
N PRO A 10 3.17 8.01 1.36
CA PRO A 10 2.76 9.03 0.41
C PRO A 10 1.64 9.90 0.98
N VAL A 11 1.78 11.22 0.80
CA VAL A 11 0.76 12.20 1.22
C VAL A 11 0.14 12.79 -0.03
N PHE A 12 -1.18 12.68 -0.13
CA PHE A 12 -1.95 13.20 -1.26
C PHE A 12 -2.56 14.58 -0.91
N PRO A 13 -2.75 15.45 -1.91
CA PRO A 13 -3.41 16.74 -1.70
C PRO A 13 -4.83 16.58 -1.13
N PRO A 14 -5.34 17.59 -0.38
CA PRO A 14 -6.73 17.61 0.05
C PRO A 14 -7.69 17.46 -1.13
N GLY A 15 -8.68 16.58 -0.98
CA GLY A 15 -9.68 16.32 -2.03
C GLY A 15 -9.23 15.39 -3.16
N HIS A 16 -8.00 14.84 -3.09
CA HIS A 16 -7.58 13.80 -4.01
C HIS A 16 -8.53 12.59 -3.96
N LYS A 17 -8.99 12.13 -5.14
CA LYS A 17 -9.83 10.95 -5.30
C LYS A 17 -9.33 10.13 -6.47
N TRP A 18 -9.25 8.82 -6.29
CA TRP A 18 -8.97 7.89 -7.37
C TRP A 18 -10.22 7.67 -8.22
N GLN A 19 -10.10 7.96 -9.51
CA GLN A 19 -11.11 7.60 -10.49
C GLN A 19 -10.89 6.14 -10.91
N PHE A 20 -11.88 5.29 -10.68
CA PHE A 20 -11.82 3.87 -11.01
C PHE A 20 -13.08 3.43 -11.75
N GLU A 21 -12.92 2.42 -12.61
CA GLU A 21 -14.01 1.74 -13.29
C GLU A 21 -13.91 0.25 -13.00
N LYS A 22 -15.06 -0.40 -12.86
CA LYS A 22 -15.14 -1.85 -12.71
C LYS A 22 -14.81 -2.54 -14.04
N ARG A 23 -14.13 -3.68 -13.99
CA ARG A 23 -13.92 -4.54 -15.16
C ARG A 23 -15.25 -4.98 -15.73
N LYS A 24 -15.32 -5.10 -17.05
CA LYS A 24 -16.53 -5.53 -17.76
C LYS A 24 -16.76 -7.03 -17.65
N ASP A 25 -15.70 -7.80 -17.43
CA ASP A 25 -15.73 -9.26 -17.41
C ASP A 25 -15.75 -9.78 -15.97
N GLY A 26 -16.95 -10.09 -15.47
CA GLY A 26 -17.17 -10.70 -14.16
C GLY A 26 -17.51 -9.70 -13.05
N TYR A 27 -17.69 -10.24 -11.85
CA TYR A 27 -17.99 -9.42 -10.67
C TYR A 27 -16.72 -8.77 -10.12
N GLU A 28 -16.74 -7.44 -10.01
CA GLU A 28 -15.76 -6.65 -9.26
C GLU A 28 -16.52 -5.73 -8.30
N SER A 29 -16.12 -5.70 -7.03
CA SER A 29 -16.69 -4.74 -6.07
C SER A 29 -16.07 -3.36 -6.28
N ASP A 30 -16.75 -2.30 -5.85
CA ASP A 30 -16.21 -0.93 -5.93
C ASP A 30 -14.89 -0.80 -5.16
N ILE A 31 -14.77 -1.49 -4.03
CA ILE A 31 -13.54 -1.52 -3.24
C ILE A 31 -12.41 -2.19 -4.02
N THR A 32 -12.68 -3.32 -4.68
CA THR A 32 -11.67 -4.03 -5.48
C THR A 32 -11.17 -3.16 -6.62
N ALA A 33 -12.09 -2.49 -7.34
CA ALA A 33 -11.73 -1.60 -8.44
C ALA A 33 -10.93 -0.37 -7.96
N LEU A 34 -11.31 0.22 -6.81
CA LEU A 34 -10.59 1.31 -6.17
C LEU A 34 -9.16 0.91 -5.78
N VAL A 35 -9.01 -0.20 -5.06
CA VAL A 35 -7.69 -0.69 -4.61
C VAL A 35 -6.81 -0.99 -5.81
N ARG A 36 -7.34 -1.64 -6.85
CA ARG A 36 -6.60 -1.88 -8.09
C ARG A 36 -6.08 -0.58 -8.69
N ARG A 37 -6.92 0.45 -8.78
CA ARG A 37 -6.51 1.77 -9.29
C ARG A 37 -5.45 2.44 -8.43
N MET A 38 -5.54 2.32 -7.11
CA MET A 38 -4.53 2.86 -6.18
C MET A 38 -3.17 2.17 -6.36
N LEU A 39 -3.15 0.87 -6.65
CA LEU A 39 -1.90 0.11 -6.87
C LEU A 39 -1.17 0.44 -8.17
N GLU A 40 -1.81 1.18 -9.08
CA GLU A 40 -1.17 1.73 -10.28
C GLU A 40 -0.32 2.98 -9.95
N ASP A 41 -0.49 3.57 -8.76
CA ASP A 41 0.36 4.65 -8.27
C ASP A 41 1.65 4.08 -7.68
N GLU A 42 2.80 4.43 -8.28
CA GLU A 42 4.10 3.91 -7.87
C GLU A 42 4.46 4.30 -6.42
N ALA A 43 4.01 5.45 -5.91
CA ALA A 43 4.28 5.86 -4.54
C ALA A 43 3.53 4.96 -3.53
N ILE A 44 2.30 4.54 -3.86
CA ILE A 44 1.55 3.56 -3.07
C ILE A 44 2.21 2.19 -3.15
N ARG A 45 2.61 1.78 -4.36
CA ARG A 45 3.22 0.47 -4.62
C ARG A 45 4.54 0.30 -3.87
N GLU A 46 5.37 1.33 -3.83
CA GLU A 46 6.64 1.35 -3.11
C GLU A 46 6.43 1.32 -1.59
N ASP A 47 5.48 2.09 -1.07
CA ASP A 47 5.11 2.08 0.35
C ASP A 47 4.63 0.69 0.79
N GLN A 48 3.73 0.05 0.03
CA GLN A 48 3.26 -1.30 0.33
C GLN A 48 4.38 -2.35 0.28
N ARG A 49 5.28 -2.25 -0.71
CA ARG A 49 6.45 -3.15 -0.79
C ARG A 49 7.34 -2.99 0.44
N THR A 50 7.64 -1.75 0.82
CA THR A 50 8.49 -1.44 1.98
C THR A 50 7.86 -1.93 3.28
N ALA A 51 6.54 -1.73 3.46
CA ALA A 51 5.80 -2.23 4.61
C ALA A 51 5.83 -3.76 4.68
N TRP A 52 5.65 -4.44 3.55
CA TRP A 52 5.71 -5.90 3.46
C TRP A 52 7.10 -6.45 3.76
N GLU A 53 8.14 -5.88 3.16
CA GLU A 53 9.53 -6.26 3.41
C GLU A 53 9.92 -6.06 4.87
N ARG A 54 9.47 -4.94 5.48
CA ARG A 54 9.64 -4.70 6.92
C ARG A 54 8.99 -5.81 7.73
N TRP A 55 7.69 -6.06 7.52
CA TRP A 55 6.96 -7.08 8.27
C TRP A 55 7.61 -8.46 8.14
N ARG A 56 7.99 -8.84 6.92
CA ARG A 56 8.61 -10.14 6.63
C ARG A 56 9.99 -10.31 7.27
N ASN A 57 10.78 -9.24 7.34
CA ASN A 57 12.14 -9.27 7.87
C ASN A 57 12.21 -8.91 9.37
N ASP A 58 11.08 -8.53 9.97
CA ASP A 58 11.00 -8.23 11.39
C ASP A 58 10.97 -9.53 12.22
N ASN A 59 12.16 -10.02 12.56
CA ASN A 59 12.33 -11.22 13.39
C ASN A 59 11.94 -11.01 14.87
N THR A 60 11.46 -9.84 15.27
CA THR A 60 11.09 -9.58 16.68
C THR A 60 9.95 -10.48 17.16
N GLY A 61 9.00 -10.83 16.29
CA GLY A 61 7.91 -11.77 16.60
C GLY A 61 8.32 -13.24 16.67
N LEU A 62 9.52 -13.61 16.20
CA LEU A 62 10.05 -14.98 16.24
C LEU A 62 10.99 -15.22 17.42
N LYS A 63 11.36 -14.18 18.17
CA LYS A 63 12.13 -14.34 19.40
C LYS A 63 11.19 -14.84 20.50
N LYS A 64 11.43 -16.05 20.99
CA LYS A 64 10.81 -16.50 22.25
C LYS A 64 11.18 -15.51 23.37
N PRO A 65 10.28 -15.26 24.33
CA PRO A 65 10.57 -14.42 25.48
C PRO A 65 11.80 -14.91 26.25
#